data_AF-A0AAX0RQW4-F1
#
_entry.id   AF-A0AAX0RQW4-F1
#
_cell.length_a   1.000
_cell.length_b   1.000
_cell.length_c   1.000
_cell.angle_alpha   90.00
_cell.angle_beta   90.00
_cell.angle_gamma   90.00
#
_symmetry.space_group_name_H-M   'P 1'
#
loop_
_entity.id
_entity.type
_entity.pdbx_description
1 polymer ?
#
loop_
_entity_poly.entity_id
_entity_poly.type
_entity_poly.pdbx_seq_one_letter_code
_entity_poly.pdbx_strand_id
1 'polypeptide(L)' 'MEKGFLIFSGVSFLVGIIILFISKIVTANLELANNIGINMIQDYNFSYYAIFSFGIGIIFLALSFFNYFTKK' A
#
# COMPACT_ATOMS: atom_id res chain seq x y z
N MET A 1 8.29 17.57 14.82
CA MET A 1 7.22 16.81 14.14
C MET A 1 7.54 16.44 12.69
N GLU A 2 8.38 17.18 11.95
CA GLU A 2 8.67 16.90 10.51
C GLU A 2 9.24 15.52 10.19
N LYS A 3 10.21 15.03 10.96
CA LYS A 3 10.82 13.71 10.72
C LYS A 3 9.82 12.55 10.86
N GLY A 4 8.78 12.73 11.67
CA GLY A 4 7.75 11.70 11.90
C GLY A 4 6.94 11.43 10.64
N PHE A 5 6.48 12.48 9.94
CA PHE A 5 5.71 12.32 8.71
C PHE A 5 6.48 11.61 7.60
N LEU A 6 7.77 11.92 7.47
CA LEU A 6 8.64 11.25 6.49
C LEU A 6 8.82 9.76 6.80
N ILE A 7 8.98 9.40 8.08
CA ILE A 7 9.04 8.00 8.54
C ILE A 7 7.70 7.30 8.29
N PHE A 8 6.57 7.91 8.65
CA PHE A 8 5.24 7.34 8.42
C PHE A 8 4.94 7.16 6.93
N SER A 9 5.40 8.06 6.08
CA SER A 9 5.33 7.92 4.62
C SER A 9 6.10 6.69 4.16
N GLY A 10 7.36 6.55 4.58
CA GLY A 10 8.20 5.38 4.27
C GLY A 10 7.59 4.06 4.74
N VAL A 11 7.06 4.02 5.97
CA VAL A 11 6.35 2.84 6.51
C VAL A 11 5.11 2.52 5.69
N SER A 12 4.32 3.52 5.30
CA SER A 12 3.11 3.32 4.49
C SER A 12 3.45 2.71 3.12
N PHE A 13 4.54 3.14 2.48
CA PHE A 13 5.02 2.53 1.25
C PHE A 13 5.49 1.08 1.46
N LEU A 14 6.25 0.81 2.53
CA LEU A 14 6.66 -0.56 2.85
C LEU A 14 5.47 -1.48 3.08
N VAL A 15 4.47 -1.02 3.84
CA VAL A 15 3.23 -1.78 4.08
C VAL A 15 2.49 -2.05 2.77
N GLY A 16 2.36 -1.06 1.88
CA GLY A 16 1.73 -1.25 0.57
C GLY A 16 2.46 -2.30 -0.29
N ILE A 17 3.80 -2.31 -0.28
CA ILE A 17 4.60 -3.33 -0.98
C ILE A 17 4.32 -4.72 -0.39
N ILE A 18 4.34 -4.85 0.94
CA ILE A 18 4.06 -6.12 1.62
C ILE A 18 2.68 -6.65 1.24
N ILE A 19 1.66 -5.78 1.24
CA ILE A 19 0.29 -6.15 0.86
C ILE A 19 0.22 -6.64 -0.59
N LEU A 20 0.94 -6.02 -1.53
CA LEU A 20 1.01 -6.49 -2.92
C LEU A 20 1.60 -7.90 -3.01
N PHE A 21 2.70 -8.16 -2.31
CA PHE A 21 3.32 -9.48 -2.29
C PHE A 21 2.40 -10.54 -1.68
N ILE A 22 1.78 -10.25 -0.53
CA ILE A 22 0.83 -11.16 0.11
C ILE A 22 -0.36 -11.42 -0.81
N SER A 23 -0.92 -10.38 -1.43
CA SER A 23 -2.03 -10.51 -2.38
C SER A 23 -1.65 -11.46 -3.52
N LYS A 24 -0.45 -11.34 -4.09
CA LYS A 24 0.02 -12.24 -5.16
C LYS A 24 0.20 -13.67 -4.68
N ILE A 25 0.78 -13.87 -3.50
CA ILE A 25 0.96 -15.21 -2.92
C ILE A 25 -0.39 -15.87 -2.66
N VAL A 26 -1.35 -15.13 -2.10
CA VAL A 26 -2.71 -15.62 -1.84
C VAL A 26 -3.41 -15.97 -3.16
N THR A 27 -3.36 -15.09 -4.16
CA THR A 27 -3.94 -15.37 -5.48
C THR A 27 -3.34 -16.64 -6.09
N ALA A 28 -2.01 -16.78 -6.09
CA ALA A 28 -1.35 -17.97 -6.62
C ALA A 28 -1.74 -19.25 -5.87
N ASN A 29 -1.87 -19.19 -4.54
CA ASN A 29 -2.28 -20.33 -3.73
C ASN A 29 -3.75 -20.73 -3.99
N LEU A 30 -4.64 -19.75 -4.18
CA LEU A 30 -6.05 -20.02 -4.50
C LEU A 30 -6.20 -20.62 -5.90
N GLU A 31 -5.41 -20.17 -6.86
CA GLU A 31 -5.40 -20.71 -8.22
C GLU A 31 -4.81 -22.14 -8.26
N LEU A 32 -3.60 -22.32 -7.71
CA LEU A 32 -2.85 -23.57 -7.85
C LEU A 32 -3.30 -24.67 -6.89
N ALA A 33 -3.63 -24.33 -5.63
CA ALA A 33 -3.98 -25.33 -4.62
C ALA A 33 -5.49 -25.55 -4.49
N ASN A 34 -6.30 -24.53 -4.80
CA ASN A 34 -7.76 -24.58 -4.61
C ASN A 34 -8.55 -24.52 -5.92
N ASN A 35 -7.87 -24.43 -7.08
CA ASN A 35 -8.47 -24.42 -8.42
C ASN A 35 -9.57 -23.35 -8.59
N ILE A 36 -9.44 -22.22 -7.87
CA ILE A 36 -10.36 -21.10 -7.94
C ILE A 36 -10.01 -20.28 -9.19
N GLY A 37 -11.00 -20.05 -10.05
CA GLY A 37 -10.81 -19.25 -11.26
C GLY A 37 -10.35 -17.82 -10.95
N ILE A 38 -9.36 -17.34 -11.71
CA ILE A 38 -8.75 -16.00 -11.56
C ILE A 38 -9.80 -14.88 -11.50
N ASN A 39 -10.89 -15.01 -12.27
CA ASN A 39 -11.98 -14.03 -12.30
C ASN A 39 -12.63 -13.85 -10.92
N MET A 40 -12.88 -14.95 -10.19
CA MET A 40 -13.45 -14.89 -8.85
C MET A 40 -12.47 -14.31 -7.82
N ILE A 41 -11.16 -14.50 -8.01
CA ILE A 41 -10.13 -13.94 -7.12
C ILE A 41 -9.98 -12.43 -7.36
N GLN A 42 -10.10 -11.98 -8.61
CA GLN A 42 -10.05 -10.56 -8.96
C GLN A 42 -11.21 -9.76 -8.35
N ASP A 43 -12.39 -10.37 -8.19
CA ASP A 43 -13.54 -9.71 -7.55
C ASP A 43 -13.26 -9.28 -6.10
N TYR A 44 -12.35 -9.96 -5.39
CA TYR A 44 -11.94 -9.56 -4.03
C TYR A 44 -11.02 -8.33 -4.00
N ASN A 45 -10.47 -7.93 -5.15
CA ASN A 45 -9.72 -6.69 -5.35
C ASN A 45 -8.66 -6.39 -4.25
N PHE A 46 -7.90 -7.42 -3.84
CA PHE A 46 -6.89 -7.32 -2.78
C PHE A 46 -5.82 -6.24 -3.04
N SER A 47 -5.61 -5.85 -4.30
CA SER A 47 -4.71 -4.79 -4.70
C SER A 47 -5.13 -3.40 -4.18
N TYR A 48 -6.42 -3.21 -3.90
CA TYR A 48 -6.96 -1.93 -3.44
C TYR A 48 -6.42 -1.51 -2.07
N TYR A 49 -6.14 -2.47 -1.18
CA TYR A 49 -5.52 -2.21 0.12
C TYR A 49 -4.11 -1.64 -0.02
N ALA A 50 -3.32 -2.13 -0.98
CA ALA A 50 -2.00 -1.59 -1.25
C ALA A 50 -2.07 -0.17 -1.82
N ILE A 51 -3.02 0.08 -2.73
CA ILE A 51 -3.27 1.41 -3.29
C ILE A 51 -3.60 2.41 -2.19
N PHE A 52 -4.44 2.04 -1.23
CA PHE A 52 -4.74 2.88 -0.06
C PHE A 52 -3.49 3.18 0.78
N SER A 53 -2.66 2.16 1.07
CA SER A 53 -1.41 2.38 1.82
C SER A 53 -0.47 3.34 1.09
N PHE A 54 -0.36 3.23 -0.24
CA PHE A 54 0.42 4.17 -1.03
C PHE A 54 -0.18 5.58 -1.02
N GLY A 55 -1.50 5.70 -1.12
CA GLY A 55 -2.20 6.99 -1.04
C GLY A 55 -1.93 7.70 0.29
N ILE A 56 -2.02 6.99 1.40
CA ILE A 56 -1.67 7.50 2.74
C ILE A 56 -0.19 7.92 2.78
N GLY A 57 0.71 7.11 2.21
CA GLY A 57 2.13 7.44 2.10
C GLY A 57 2.39 8.75 1.37
N ILE A 58 1.70 8.99 0.25
CA ILE A 58 1.77 10.24 -0.52
C ILE A 58 1.24 11.42 0.29
N ILE A 59 0.13 11.25 1.02
CA ILE A 59 -0.44 12.30 1.87
C ILE A 59 0.58 12.71 2.96
N PHE A 60 1.19 11.75 3.65
CA PHE A 60 2.21 12.04 4.66
C PHE A 60 3.46 12.69 4.05
N LEU A 61 3.86 12.27 2.85
CA LEU A 61 4.96 12.88 2.12
C LEU A 61 4.65 14.36 1.80
N ALA A 62 3.47 14.63 1.25
CA ALA A 62 3.02 15.96 0.90
C ALA A 62 2.94 16.87 2.12
N LEU A 63 2.39 16.39 3.24
CA LEU A 63 2.35 17.12 4.51
C LEU A 63 3.75 17.41 5.08
N SER A 64 4.70 16.48 4.90
CA SER A 64 6.09 16.69 5.28
C SER A 64 6.74 17.82 4.47
N PHE A 65 6.46 17.91 3.16
CA PHE A 65 6.96 18.98 2.31
C PHE A 65 6.24 20.31 2.55
N PHE A 66 4.92 20.30 2.76
CA PHE A 66 4.14 21.52 2.99
C PHE A 66 4.61 22.25 4.26
N ASN A 67 4.88 21.51 5.35
CA ASN A 67 5.48 22.06 6.57
C ASN A 67 6.89 22.64 6.36
N TYR A 68 7.65 22.11 5.39
CA TYR A 68 8.97 22.64 5.05
C TYR A 68 8.88 23.99 4.32
N PHE A 69 7.85 24.19 3.49
CA PHE A 69 7.63 25.46 2.76
C PHE A 69 6.95 26.54 3.61
N THR A 70 6.07 26.18 4.54
CA THR A 70 5.36 27.14 5.41
C THR A 70 6.20 27.65 6.59
N LYS A 71 7.36 27.05 6.85
CA LYS A 71 8.31 27.52 7.88
C LYS A 71 9.26 28.64 7.43
N LYS A 72 9.03 29.23 6.25
CA LYS A 72 9.73 30.44 5.81
C LYS A 72 9.11 31.70 6.40
#